data_AF-A0A349IN11-F1
#
_entry.id   AF-A0A349IN11-F1
#
_cell.length_a   1.000
_cell.length_b   1.000
_cell.length_c   1.000
_cell.angle_alpha   90.00
_cell.angle_beta   90.00
_cell.angle_gamma   90.00
#
_symmetry.space_group_name_H-M   'P 1'
#
loop_
_entity.id
_entity.type
_entity.pdbx_description
1 polymer ?
#
loop_
_entity_poly.entity_id
_entity_poly.type
_entity_poly.pdbx_seq_one_letter_code
_entity_poly.pdbx_strand_id
1 'polypeptide(L)'
;EHYESIKQSVHNAFLNRLRSAEKLYAIYDSSCGYPLIDSGFVLVYLEKDHAEKASELYNQQNRRTQVVELPGLNAPQQEDTPAQMKFFDYLYFMGAENIMIDNGWYKGFVKRSEISAPFYINNPEPEKIPPYNPGLNFVLTDYIEELRWHVKYEKRDAILRQKFQRIMSMIPKANFIMPVRNIPAEEGSSGENAENRIQIPMVRLNDKNLLPVFSDMFEFSKKFANTDYKPTRASFQSLEKFMPNYDGFIVNPNGQGLVVEKRPKPENGTPSEQAQPASDSTQAAAPAEAEKEASNVIKMSDHREQ
;
A
#
# COMPACT_ATOMS: atom_id res chain seq x y z
N GLU A 1 24.31 36.14 -0.96
CA GLU A 1 23.97 36.09 -2.40
C GLU A 1 24.84 35.08 -3.17
N HIS A 2 26.17 35.17 -3.14
CA HIS A 2 27.06 34.25 -3.89
C HIS A 2 26.96 32.77 -3.46
N TYR A 3 26.72 32.49 -2.17
CA TYR A 3 26.56 31.12 -1.65
C TYR A 3 25.27 30.45 -2.12
N GLU A 4 24.16 31.20 -2.18
CA GLU A 4 22.87 30.68 -2.65
C GLU A 4 22.89 30.35 -4.15
N SER A 5 23.56 31.18 -4.94
CA SER A 5 23.75 30.94 -6.38
C SER A 5 24.57 29.66 -6.65
N ILE A 6 25.65 29.44 -5.89
CA ILE A 6 26.44 28.20 -6.00
C ILE A 6 25.60 27.00 -5.60
N LYS A 7 24.83 27.08 -4.51
CA LYS A 7 23.95 26.00 -4.06
C LYS A 7 22.89 25.63 -5.11
N GLN A 8 22.26 26.62 -5.74
CA GLN A 8 21.31 26.39 -6.83
C GLN A 8 21.97 25.79 -8.07
N SER A 9 23.17 26.25 -8.43
CA SER A 9 23.92 25.70 -9.57
C SER A 9 24.27 24.22 -9.37
N VAL A 10 24.74 23.87 -8.17
CA VAL A 10 25.04 22.47 -7.80
C VAL A 10 23.77 21.61 -7.78
N HIS A 11 22.67 22.14 -7.23
CA HIS A 11 21.36 21.44 -7.22
C HIS A 11 20.86 21.18 -8.64
N ASN A 12 20.96 22.16 -9.54
CA ASN A 12 20.54 22.01 -10.93
C ASN A 12 21.42 21.03 -11.71
N ALA A 13 22.74 21.08 -11.49
CA ALA A 13 23.67 20.11 -12.08
C ALA A 13 23.35 18.68 -11.60
N PHE A 14 22.99 18.52 -10.32
CA PHE A 14 22.56 17.25 -9.77
C PHE A 14 21.25 16.73 -10.41
N LEU A 15 20.24 17.59 -10.52
CA LEU A 15 18.98 17.25 -11.19
C LEU A 15 19.18 16.89 -12.66
N ASN A 16 20.08 17.58 -13.36
CA ASN A 16 20.42 17.25 -14.74
C ASN A 16 21.08 15.87 -14.85
N ARG A 17 22.00 15.54 -13.93
CA ARG A 17 22.61 14.21 -13.89
C ARG A 17 21.57 13.12 -13.63
N LEU A 18 20.63 13.37 -12.71
CA LEU A 18 19.52 12.47 -12.44
C LEU A 18 18.62 12.29 -13.68
N ARG A 19 18.31 13.38 -14.39
CA ARG A 19 17.51 13.34 -15.62
C ARG A 19 18.21 12.61 -16.75
N SER A 20 19.54 12.70 -16.85
CA SER A 20 20.33 11.97 -17.85
C SER A 20 20.54 10.49 -17.54
N ALA A 21 20.25 10.05 -16.31
CA ALA A 21 20.47 8.67 -15.91
C ALA A 21 19.51 7.73 -16.65
N GLU A 22 20.08 6.70 -17.28
CA GLU A 22 19.35 5.61 -17.92
C GLU A 22 18.94 4.51 -16.92
N LYS A 23 19.67 4.41 -15.81
CA LYS A 23 19.45 3.42 -14.76
C LYS A 23 19.50 4.07 -13.39
N LEU A 24 18.67 3.57 -12.49
CA LEU A 24 18.62 3.93 -11.08
C LEU A 24 18.62 2.66 -10.25
N TYR A 25 19.19 2.74 -9.06
CA TYR A 25 19.24 1.62 -8.12
C TYR A 25 18.56 2.06 -6.84
N ALA A 26 17.48 1.40 -6.45
CA ALA A 26 16.78 1.70 -5.20
C ALA A 26 16.90 0.52 -4.23
N ILE A 27 16.97 0.83 -2.94
CA ILE A 27 16.96 -0.19 -1.90
C ILE A 27 15.52 -0.54 -1.57
N TYR A 28 15.17 -1.82 -1.67
CA TYR A 28 13.87 -2.37 -1.30
C TYR A 28 14.00 -3.24 -0.05
N ASP A 29 12.99 -3.19 0.81
CA ASP A 29 12.84 -4.17 1.88
C ASP A 29 12.22 -5.44 1.29
N SER A 30 12.99 -6.53 1.27
CA SER A 30 12.57 -7.82 0.72
C SER A 30 11.50 -8.50 1.55
N SER A 31 11.28 -8.06 2.80
CA SER A 31 10.21 -8.57 3.64
C SER A 31 8.84 -8.10 3.17
N CYS A 32 8.71 -6.89 2.65
CA CYS A 32 7.41 -6.29 2.26
C CYS A 32 7.30 -5.99 0.76
N GLY A 33 8.41 -5.96 0.02
CA GLY A 33 8.42 -5.71 -1.42
C GLY A 33 8.29 -4.22 -1.80
N TYR A 34 8.50 -3.31 -0.85
CA TYR A 34 8.46 -1.85 -1.06
C TYR A 34 9.85 -1.22 -0.94
N PRO A 35 10.07 -0.04 -1.56
CA PRO A 35 11.27 0.76 -1.32
C PRO A 35 11.45 1.05 0.17
N LEU A 36 12.67 0.82 0.68
CA LEU A 36 13.02 1.07 2.07
C LEU A 36 12.86 2.56 2.40
N ILE A 37 12.13 2.86 3.47
CA ILE A 37 11.94 4.22 3.97
C ILE A 37 12.84 4.42 5.20
N ASP A 38 13.92 5.19 5.04
CA ASP A 38 14.78 5.59 6.15
C ASP A 38 14.50 7.04 6.52
N SER A 39 14.02 7.25 7.75
CA SER A 39 13.77 8.59 8.30
C SER A 39 12.89 9.48 7.41
N GLY A 40 11.97 8.84 6.66
CA GLY A 40 11.07 9.50 5.71
C GLY A 40 11.65 9.74 4.31
N PHE A 41 12.82 9.19 4.00
CA PHE A 41 13.46 9.25 2.70
C PHE A 41 13.48 7.88 2.02
N VAL A 42 13.18 7.87 0.72
CA VAL A 42 13.46 6.72 -0.14
C VAL A 42 14.90 6.80 -0.62
N LEU A 43 15.63 5.68 -0.56
CA LEU A 43 17.04 5.62 -0.89
C LEU A 43 17.25 5.19 -2.35
N VAL A 44 17.88 6.06 -3.13
CA VAL A 44 18.17 5.85 -4.55
C VAL A 44 19.64 6.15 -4.83
N TYR A 45 20.22 5.41 -5.76
CA TYR A 45 21.62 5.46 -6.12
C TYR A 45 21.76 5.50 -7.63
N LEU A 46 22.73 6.24 -8.14
CA LEU A 46 23.09 6.25 -9.56
C LEU A 46 24.09 5.13 -9.92
N GLU A 47 24.81 4.63 -8.93
CA GLU A 47 25.84 3.60 -9.09
C GLU A 47 25.45 2.33 -8.32
N LYS A 48 25.52 1.17 -8.99
CA LYS A 48 25.12 -0.12 -8.43
C LYS A 48 25.95 -0.52 -7.22
N ASP A 49 27.28 -0.38 -7.30
CA ASP A 49 28.21 -0.76 -6.23
C ASP A 49 27.92 -0.02 -4.92
N HIS A 50 27.47 1.24 -5.02
CA HIS A 50 27.11 2.04 -3.84
C HIS A 50 25.79 1.58 -3.23
N ALA A 51 24.80 1.24 -4.08
CA ALA A 51 23.54 0.66 -3.63
C ALA A 51 23.76 -0.69 -2.93
N GLU A 52 24.64 -1.54 -3.47
CA GLU A 52 24.96 -2.85 -2.90
C GLU A 52 25.65 -2.72 -1.55
N LYS A 53 26.69 -1.88 -1.44
CA LYS A 53 27.35 -1.58 -0.15
C LYS A 53 26.37 -1.03 0.88
N ALA A 54 25.47 -0.13 0.48
CA ALA A 54 24.46 0.40 1.38
C ALA A 54 23.47 -0.69 1.83
N SER A 55 23.01 -1.54 0.91
CA SER A 55 22.16 -2.69 1.23
C SER A 55 22.86 -3.67 2.19
N GLU A 56 24.16 -3.94 2.01
CA GLU A 56 24.93 -4.77 2.94
C GLU A 56 24.98 -4.16 4.35
N LEU A 57 25.15 -2.84 4.47
CA LEU A 57 25.12 -2.16 5.76
C LEU A 57 23.74 -2.25 6.45
N TYR A 58 22.64 -2.13 5.69
CA TYR A 58 21.30 -2.34 6.25
C TYR A 58 21.05 -3.80 6.64
N ASN A 59 21.56 -4.75 5.85
CA ASN A 59 21.52 -6.17 6.18
C ASN A 59 22.28 -6.50 7.47
N GLN A 60 23.43 -5.87 7.72
CA GLN A 60 24.15 -5.97 9.00
C GLN A 60 23.33 -5.44 10.18
N GLN A 61 22.43 -4.50 9.95
CA GLN A 61 21.48 -3.98 10.95
C GLN A 61 20.20 -4.84 11.06
N ASN A 62 20.19 -6.04 10.49
CA ASN A 62 19.05 -6.96 10.43
C ASN A 62 17.81 -6.38 9.73
N ARG A 63 17.98 -5.38 8.86
CA ARG A 63 16.98 -5.06 7.83
C ARG A 63 17.15 -6.10 6.72
N ARG A 64 16.07 -6.55 6.08
CA ARG A 64 16.20 -7.46 4.93
C ARG A 64 16.12 -6.63 3.66
N THR A 65 17.27 -6.25 3.11
CA THR A 65 17.32 -5.32 1.97
C THR A 65 17.89 -5.94 0.72
N GLN A 66 17.36 -5.51 -0.43
CA GLN A 66 17.84 -5.88 -1.76
C GLN A 66 17.91 -4.65 -2.65
N VAL A 67 18.85 -4.65 -3.59
CA VAL A 67 18.97 -3.59 -4.60
C VAL A 67 18.11 -3.95 -5.81
N VAL A 68 17.25 -3.03 -6.23
CA VAL A 68 16.43 -3.17 -7.42
C VAL A 68 16.93 -2.18 -8.48
N GLU A 69 17.28 -2.70 -9.65
CA GLU A 69 17.58 -1.89 -10.84
C GLU A 69 16.28 -1.41 -11.47
N LEU A 70 16.19 -0.10 -11.69
CA LEU A 70 15.02 0.60 -12.19
C LEU A 70 15.41 1.42 -13.43
N PRO A 71 14.49 1.57 -14.39
CA PRO A 71 14.73 2.46 -15.52
C PRO A 71 14.85 3.91 -15.00
N GLY A 72 15.90 4.58 -15.47
CA GLY A 72 16.12 5.99 -15.21
C GLY A 72 15.21 6.89 -16.05
N LEU A 73 15.31 8.20 -15.83
CA LEU A 73 14.42 9.17 -16.47
C LEU A 73 14.63 9.28 -17.98
N ASN A 74 15.84 8.97 -18.46
CA ASN A 74 16.22 8.96 -19.87
C ASN A 74 16.28 7.54 -20.47
N ALA A 75 15.76 6.53 -19.77
CA ALA A 75 15.71 5.17 -20.30
C ALA A 75 14.85 5.16 -21.60
N PRO A 76 15.34 4.55 -22.70
CA PRO A 76 14.57 4.47 -23.93
C PRO A 76 13.31 3.63 -23.68
N GLN A 77 12.15 4.19 -24.01
CA GLN A 77 10.90 3.46 -23.95
C GLN A 77 10.89 2.43 -25.08
N GLN A 78 10.90 1.14 -24.74
CA GLN A 78 10.79 0.08 -25.75
C GLN A 78 9.37 0.09 -26.32
N GLU A 79 9.25 0.26 -27.64
CA GLU A 79 7.98 0.43 -28.37
C GLU A 79 6.98 -0.72 -28.15
N ASP A 80 7.45 -1.91 -27.79
CA ASP A 80 6.66 -3.14 -27.63
C ASP A 80 6.25 -3.45 -26.18
N THR A 81 6.62 -2.60 -25.22
CA THR A 81 6.25 -2.77 -23.81
C THR A 81 5.23 -1.74 -23.38
N PRO A 82 4.16 -2.12 -22.64
CA PRO A 82 3.23 -1.16 -22.07
C PRO A 82 4.04 -0.13 -21.27
N ALA A 83 3.75 1.16 -21.46
CA ALA A 83 4.51 2.26 -20.89
C ALA A 83 4.83 1.98 -19.41
N GLN A 84 6.08 1.59 -19.14
CA GLN A 84 6.48 1.23 -17.79
C GLN A 84 6.38 2.48 -16.93
N MET A 85 5.54 2.43 -15.91
CA MET A 85 5.40 3.56 -14.99
C MET A 85 6.78 3.90 -14.42
N LYS A 86 7.18 5.17 -14.53
CA LYS A 86 8.48 5.59 -14.03
C LYS A 86 8.50 5.45 -12.51
N PHE A 87 9.66 5.12 -11.94
CA PHE A 87 9.80 4.92 -10.50
C PHE A 87 9.29 6.11 -9.67
N PHE A 88 9.55 7.35 -10.10
CA PHE A 88 9.08 8.55 -9.40
C PHE A 88 7.56 8.74 -9.44
N ASP A 89 6.89 8.21 -10.46
CA ASP A 89 5.43 8.17 -10.53
C ASP A 89 4.89 7.12 -9.56
N TYR A 90 5.56 5.97 -9.44
CA TYR A 90 5.23 4.98 -8.41
C TYR A 90 5.38 5.56 -6.99
N LEU A 91 6.43 6.36 -6.73
CA LEU A 91 6.61 7.04 -5.44
C LEU A 91 5.47 8.01 -5.11
N TYR A 92 4.82 8.60 -6.12
CA TYR A 92 3.63 9.41 -5.92
C TYR A 92 2.48 8.58 -5.33
N PHE A 93 2.21 7.38 -5.86
CA PHE A 93 1.16 6.49 -5.34
C PHE A 93 1.49 5.90 -3.96
N MET A 94 2.79 5.75 -3.67
CA MET A 94 3.29 5.39 -2.34
C MET A 94 3.19 6.55 -1.33
N GLY A 95 3.03 7.80 -1.78
CA GLY A 95 3.08 8.99 -0.93
C GLY A 95 4.47 9.34 -0.39
N ALA A 96 5.52 8.81 -1.03
CA ALA A 96 6.90 9.11 -0.67
C ALA A 96 7.35 10.41 -1.35
N GLU A 97 7.47 11.49 -0.57
CA GLU A 97 7.85 12.81 -1.10
C GLU A 97 9.36 13.06 -1.05
N ASN A 98 10.05 12.59 -0.01
CA ASN A 98 11.47 12.87 0.14
C ASN A 98 12.31 11.70 -0.40
N ILE A 99 13.32 12.04 -1.20
CA ILE A 99 14.20 11.06 -1.82
C ILE A 99 15.63 11.48 -1.52
N MET A 100 16.41 10.54 -0.98
CA MET A 100 17.85 10.67 -0.87
C MET A 100 18.46 10.00 -2.09
N ILE A 101 19.21 10.75 -2.88
CA ILE A 101 19.89 10.24 -4.07
C ILE A 101 21.40 10.31 -3.84
N ASP A 102 22.08 9.18 -3.93
CA ASP A 102 23.53 9.07 -3.88
C ASP A 102 24.09 8.93 -5.30
N ASN A 103 25.02 9.80 -5.67
CA ASN A 103 25.62 9.81 -7.00
C ASN A 103 27.08 9.31 -7.04
N GLY A 104 27.53 8.61 -6.00
CA GLY A 104 28.91 8.15 -5.86
C GLY A 104 29.78 9.08 -5.01
N TRP A 105 29.51 10.38 -5.06
CA TRP A 105 30.38 11.41 -4.48
C TRP A 105 29.71 12.18 -3.35
N TYR A 106 28.41 12.42 -3.48
CA TYR A 106 27.60 13.12 -2.50
C TYR A 106 26.16 12.62 -2.49
N LYS A 107 25.50 12.85 -1.35
CA LYS A 107 24.08 12.58 -1.16
C LYS A 107 23.30 13.87 -1.40
N GLY A 108 22.44 13.87 -2.40
CA GLY A 108 21.48 14.92 -2.67
C GLY A 108 20.13 14.57 -2.05
N PHE A 109 19.47 15.58 -1.47
CA PHE A 109 18.08 15.45 -1.02
C PHE A 109 17.19 16.19 -2.01
N VAL A 110 16.23 15.47 -2.58
CA VAL A 110 15.32 16.01 -3.58
C VAL A 110 13.90 15.62 -3.23
N LYS A 111 12.96 16.49 -3.56
CA LYS A 111 11.54 16.17 -3.47
C LYS A 111 11.09 15.49 -4.75
N ARG A 112 10.23 14.50 -4.63
CA ARG A 112 9.57 13.85 -5.76
C ARG A 112 8.83 14.89 -6.63
N SER A 113 8.22 15.93 -6.04
CA SER A 113 7.55 17.01 -6.79
C SER A 113 8.47 17.79 -7.74
N GLU A 114 9.79 17.81 -7.49
CA GLU A 114 10.77 18.49 -8.35
C GLU A 114 11.13 17.66 -9.59
N ILE A 115 10.83 16.35 -9.56
CA ILE A 115 11.21 15.38 -10.58
C ILE A 115 10.00 14.99 -11.44
N SER A 116 8.89 14.62 -10.80
CA SER A 116 7.67 14.23 -11.48
C SER A 116 6.48 15.07 -11.03
N ALA A 117 5.68 15.48 -12.02
CA ALA A 117 4.43 16.17 -11.79
C ALA A 117 3.35 15.18 -11.31
N PRO A 118 2.42 15.59 -10.44
CA PRO A 118 1.30 14.75 -10.06
C PRO A 118 0.51 14.23 -11.28
N PHE A 119 0.19 12.94 -11.26
CA PHE A 119 -0.51 12.23 -12.35
C PHE A 119 -1.84 12.87 -12.80
N TYR A 120 -2.53 13.59 -11.90
CA TYR A 120 -3.82 14.20 -12.20
C TYR A 120 -3.73 15.48 -13.02
N ILE A 121 -2.56 16.14 -13.12
CA ILE A 121 -2.42 17.41 -13.85
C ILE A 121 -2.76 17.26 -15.34
N ASN A 122 -2.54 16.06 -15.89
CA ASN A 122 -2.78 15.78 -17.30
C ASN A 122 -4.09 15.00 -17.56
N ASN A 123 -4.91 14.75 -16.52
CA ASN A 123 -6.15 13.98 -16.66
C ASN A 123 -7.37 14.89 -16.64
N PRO A 124 -8.16 14.96 -17.73
CA PRO A 124 -9.31 15.87 -17.84
C PRO A 124 -10.51 15.45 -16.99
N GLU A 125 -10.53 14.24 -16.42
CA GLU A 125 -11.68 13.70 -15.67
C GLU A 125 -11.28 13.18 -14.28
N PRO A 126 -11.37 14.01 -13.23
CA PRO A 126 -11.03 13.63 -11.86
C PRO A 126 -11.85 12.45 -11.31
N GLU A 127 -13.08 12.28 -11.79
CA GLU A 127 -14.02 11.25 -11.32
C GLU A 127 -13.65 9.84 -11.82
N LYS A 128 -13.00 9.74 -12.98
CA LYS A 128 -12.51 8.47 -13.54
C LYS A 128 -11.21 8.01 -12.92
N ILE A 129 -10.53 8.86 -12.15
CA ILE A 129 -9.28 8.48 -11.48
C ILE A 129 -9.62 7.44 -10.40
N PRO A 130 -9.05 6.22 -10.47
CA PRO A 130 -9.24 5.22 -9.43
C PRO A 130 -8.84 5.78 -8.06
N PRO A 131 -9.48 5.37 -6.96
CA PRO A 131 -9.08 5.87 -5.66
C PRO A 131 -7.63 5.45 -5.37
N TYR A 132 -6.84 6.39 -4.86
CA TYR A 132 -5.46 6.20 -4.44
C TYR A 132 -5.26 6.89 -3.10
N ASN A 133 -4.57 6.24 -2.15
CA ASN A 133 -4.38 6.76 -0.80
C ASN A 133 -2.88 6.88 -0.47
N PRO A 134 -2.18 7.88 -1.03
CA PRO A 134 -0.73 7.97 -0.92
C PRO A 134 -0.28 8.17 0.54
N GLY A 135 -1.00 8.99 1.31
CA GLY A 135 -0.71 9.18 2.73
C GLY A 135 -0.91 7.91 3.57
N LEU A 136 -1.91 7.08 3.25
CA LEU A 136 -2.13 5.81 3.92
C LEU A 136 -1.03 4.81 3.56
N ASN A 137 -0.69 4.69 2.26
CA ASN A 137 0.36 3.81 1.76
C ASN A 137 1.70 4.09 2.42
N PHE A 138 2.09 5.37 2.51
CA PHE A 138 3.34 5.77 3.14
C PHE A 138 3.41 5.32 4.61
N VAL A 139 2.36 5.58 5.39
CA VAL A 139 2.33 5.22 6.81
C VAL A 139 2.23 3.70 7.01
N LEU A 140 1.51 2.99 6.14
CA LEU A 140 1.45 1.53 6.16
C LEU A 140 2.82 0.90 5.90
N THR A 141 3.53 1.36 4.87
CA THR A 141 4.88 0.87 4.56
C THR A 141 5.84 1.14 5.72
N ASP A 142 5.88 2.37 6.24
CA ASP A 142 6.71 2.75 7.39
C ASP A 142 6.39 1.94 8.67
N TYR A 143 5.13 1.55 8.88
CA TYR A 143 4.73 0.68 9.98
C TYR A 143 5.22 -0.75 9.78
N ILE A 144 5.09 -1.30 8.58
CA ILE A 144 5.41 -2.71 8.30
C ILE A 144 6.90 -2.96 8.25
N GLU A 145 7.67 -2.03 7.69
CA GLU A 145 9.13 -2.10 7.74
C GLU A 145 9.62 -2.14 9.20
N GLU A 146 8.99 -1.38 10.09
CA GLU A 146 9.31 -1.40 11.53
C GLU A 146 8.83 -2.68 12.24
N LEU A 147 7.67 -3.19 11.86
CA LEU A 147 7.09 -4.40 12.42
C LEU A 147 7.88 -5.66 12.01
N ARG A 148 8.34 -5.72 10.76
CA ARG A 148 9.13 -6.83 10.19
C ARG A 148 10.64 -6.70 10.48
N TRP A 149 11.07 -5.61 11.12
CA TRP A 149 12.43 -5.48 11.60
C TRP A 149 12.70 -6.44 12.75
N HIS A 150 13.75 -7.25 12.62
CA HIS A 150 14.08 -8.31 13.59
C HIS A 150 14.85 -7.80 14.82
N VAL A 151 14.99 -6.48 14.98
CA VAL A 151 15.67 -5.85 16.12
C VAL A 151 14.66 -5.43 17.18
N LYS A 152 14.91 -5.82 18.43
CA LYS A 152 14.17 -5.34 19.59
C LYS A 152 14.97 -4.25 20.29
N TYR A 153 14.35 -3.09 20.48
CA TYR A 153 14.92 -1.98 21.23
C TYR A 153 13.81 -1.34 22.10
N GLU A 154 14.19 -0.72 23.22
CA GLU A 154 13.27 -0.32 24.29
C GLU A 154 12.09 0.56 23.82
N LYS A 155 12.30 1.42 22.82
CA LYS A 155 11.29 2.35 22.31
C LYS A 155 10.45 1.79 21.17
N ARG A 156 10.70 0.56 20.72
CA ARG A 156 10.03 -0.04 19.55
C ARG A 156 8.52 -0.12 19.72
N ASP A 157 8.05 -0.60 20.87
CA ASP A 157 6.62 -0.77 21.10
C ASP A 157 5.87 0.57 21.15
N ALA A 158 6.51 1.61 21.69
CA ALA A 158 5.96 2.96 21.67
C ALA A 158 5.86 3.52 20.25
N ILE A 159 6.90 3.31 19.43
CA ILE A 159 6.94 3.73 18.02
C ILE A 159 5.90 2.96 17.20
N LEU A 160 5.79 1.65 17.37
CA LEU A 160 4.78 0.83 16.69
C LEU A 160 3.36 1.29 17.03
N ARG A 161 3.08 1.59 18.31
CA ARG A 161 1.78 2.14 18.72
C ARG A 161 1.50 3.49 18.08
N GLN A 162 2.47 4.40 18.05
CA GLN A 162 2.32 5.72 17.44
C GLN A 162 2.05 5.60 15.93
N LYS A 163 2.83 4.76 15.22
CA LYS A 163 2.64 4.47 13.79
C LYS A 163 1.26 3.84 13.54
N PHE A 164 0.85 2.88 14.36
CA PHE A 164 -0.46 2.24 14.25
C PHE A 164 -1.64 3.22 14.49
N GLN A 165 -1.55 4.08 15.50
CA GLN A 165 -2.55 5.13 15.74
C GLN A 165 -2.67 6.09 14.56
N ARG A 166 -1.54 6.44 13.93
CA ARG A 166 -1.53 7.25 12.71
C ARG A 166 -2.28 6.57 11.58
N ILE A 167 -2.08 5.26 11.35
CA ILE A 167 -2.84 4.49 10.36
C ILE A 167 -4.33 4.53 10.67
N MET A 168 -4.70 4.25 11.92
CA MET A 168 -6.11 4.22 12.35
C MET A 168 -6.82 5.56 12.20
N SER A 169 -6.09 6.68 12.27
CA SER A 169 -6.64 8.02 12.00
C SER A 169 -6.90 8.31 10.51
N MET A 170 -6.23 7.57 9.62
CA MET A 170 -6.31 7.75 8.16
C MET A 170 -7.31 6.81 7.51
N ILE A 171 -7.52 5.61 8.04
CA ILE A 171 -8.48 4.61 7.52
C ILE A 171 -9.89 5.18 7.29
N PRO A 172 -10.51 5.93 8.23
CA PRO A 172 -11.88 6.44 8.03
C PRO A 172 -11.98 7.48 6.90
N LYS A 173 -10.87 8.11 6.53
CA LYS A 173 -10.79 9.14 5.49
C LYS A 173 -10.41 8.55 4.13
N ALA A 174 -9.94 7.30 4.09
CA ALA A 174 -9.48 6.64 2.89
C ALA A 174 -10.66 6.08 2.06
N ASN A 175 -10.46 6.04 0.75
CA ASN A 175 -11.35 5.37 -0.19
C ASN A 175 -10.65 4.13 -0.70
N PHE A 176 -11.22 2.96 -0.47
CA PHE A 176 -10.64 1.68 -0.86
C PHE A 176 -11.22 1.19 -2.19
N ILE A 177 -10.56 0.19 -2.78
CA ILE A 177 -11.04 -0.60 -3.90
C ILE A 177 -11.45 -1.96 -3.35
N MET A 178 -12.66 -2.37 -3.67
CA MET A 178 -13.19 -3.69 -3.36
C MET A 178 -13.35 -4.50 -4.66
N PRO A 179 -12.84 -5.73 -4.74
CA PRO A 179 -13.11 -6.66 -5.83
C PRO A 179 -14.57 -7.12 -5.79
N VAL A 180 -15.28 -6.89 -6.89
CA VAL A 180 -16.69 -7.26 -7.03
C VAL A 180 -16.89 -8.02 -8.32
N ARG A 181 -17.40 -9.25 -8.25
CA ARG A 181 -17.79 -10.03 -9.42
C ARG A 181 -19.31 -10.13 -9.49
N ASN A 182 -19.88 -9.87 -10.65
CA ASN A 182 -21.30 -10.13 -10.89
C ASN A 182 -21.43 -11.54 -11.45
N ILE A 183 -22.22 -12.38 -10.79
CA ILE A 183 -22.59 -13.69 -11.32
C ILE A 183 -23.92 -13.48 -12.07
N PRO A 184 -23.95 -13.65 -13.40
CA PRO A 184 -25.21 -13.62 -14.13
C PRO A 184 -26.11 -14.75 -13.60
N ALA A 185 -27.40 -14.45 -13.43
CA ALA A 185 -28.37 -15.48 -13.07
C ALA A 185 -28.34 -16.60 -14.12
N GLU A 186 -28.35 -17.86 -13.69
CA GLU A 186 -28.34 -18.99 -14.61
C GLU A 186 -29.52 -18.87 -15.61
N GLU A 187 -29.20 -19.04 -16.91
CA GLU A 187 -30.19 -19.12 -17.99
C GLU A 187 -31.11 -20.32 -17.74
N GLY A 188 -32.24 -20.06 -17.08
CA GLY A 188 -33.21 -21.09 -16.69
C GLY A 188 -34.22 -20.67 -15.62
N SER A 189 -33.99 -19.55 -14.91
CA SER A 189 -34.98 -18.98 -14.00
C SER A 189 -35.81 -17.88 -14.68
N SER A 190 -36.87 -18.29 -15.39
CA SER A 190 -37.91 -17.38 -15.86
C SER A 190 -38.71 -16.87 -14.65
N GLY A 191 -38.33 -15.71 -14.13
CA GLY A 191 -39.06 -15.00 -13.10
C GLY A 191 -38.44 -13.62 -12.88
N GLU A 192 -39.27 -12.60 -12.66
CA GLU A 192 -38.92 -11.17 -12.58
C GLU A 192 -37.97 -10.77 -11.42
N ASN A 193 -37.25 -11.73 -10.83
CA ASN A 193 -36.21 -11.57 -9.81
C ASN A 193 -34.85 -12.05 -10.34
N ALA A 194 -34.43 -11.55 -11.51
CA ALA A 194 -33.05 -11.66 -11.97
C ALA A 194 -32.15 -10.70 -11.19
N GLU A 195 -32.10 -10.85 -9.86
CA GLU A 195 -31.18 -10.07 -9.03
C GLU A 195 -29.75 -10.53 -9.33
N ASN A 196 -28.97 -9.65 -9.96
CA ASN A 196 -27.52 -9.81 -10.13
C ASN A 196 -26.90 -10.19 -8.77
N ARG A 197 -26.48 -11.45 -8.64
CA ARG A 197 -25.79 -11.91 -7.43
C ARG A 197 -24.37 -11.36 -7.46
N ILE A 198 -24.07 -10.51 -6.49
CA ILE A 198 -22.75 -9.92 -6.32
C ILE A 198 -21.90 -10.87 -5.46
N GLN A 199 -20.75 -11.30 -5.99
CA GLN A 199 -19.75 -12.08 -5.28
C GLN A 199 -18.56 -11.20 -4.88
N ILE A 200 -18.25 -11.21 -3.60
CA ILE A 200 -17.10 -10.54 -3.00
C ILE A 200 -16.15 -11.63 -2.49
N PRO A 201 -14.84 -11.59 -2.84
CA PRO A 201 -13.90 -12.59 -2.38
C PRO A 201 -13.65 -12.42 -0.88
N MET A 202 -13.31 -13.52 -0.22
CA MET A 202 -13.00 -13.56 1.20
C MET A 202 -11.57 -14.06 1.40
N VAL A 203 -10.88 -13.50 2.39
CA VAL A 203 -9.57 -13.99 2.83
C VAL A 203 -9.78 -14.62 4.21
N ARG A 204 -9.53 -15.93 4.33
CA ARG A 204 -9.53 -16.60 5.63
C ARG A 204 -8.14 -16.53 6.22
N LEU A 205 -8.02 -15.91 7.41
CA LEU A 205 -6.76 -15.82 8.15
C LEU A 205 -7.03 -16.24 9.59
N ASN A 206 -6.34 -17.27 10.08
CA ASN A 206 -6.47 -17.76 11.46
C ASN A 206 -7.94 -17.97 11.89
N ASP A 207 -8.73 -18.66 11.06
CA ASP A 207 -10.16 -18.92 11.25
C ASP A 207 -11.10 -17.70 11.27
N LYS A 208 -10.59 -16.49 11.01
CA LYS A 208 -11.39 -15.28 10.81
C LYS A 208 -11.65 -15.04 9.33
N ASN A 209 -12.86 -14.63 9.00
CA ASN A 209 -13.28 -14.27 7.66
C ASN A 209 -13.07 -12.76 7.45
N LEU A 210 -12.09 -12.40 6.62
CA LEU A 210 -11.71 -11.00 6.38
C LEU A 210 -12.08 -10.56 4.97
N LEU A 211 -12.58 -9.32 4.87
CA LEU A 211 -12.86 -8.65 3.61
C LEU A 211 -11.57 -8.07 3.01
N PRO A 212 -11.12 -8.48 1.81
CA PRO A 212 -9.97 -7.87 1.15
C PRO A 212 -10.32 -6.49 0.59
N VAL A 213 -9.58 -5.48 1.02
CA VAL A 213 -9.68 -4.11 0.51
C VAL A 213 -8.32 -3.63 0.03
N PHE A 214 -8.31 -2.83 -1.03
CA PHE A 214 -7.07 -2.34 -1.65
C PHE A 214 -7.00 -0.82 -1.56
N SER A 215 -5.81 -0.30 -1.28
CA SER A 215 -5.56 1.15 -1.21
C SER A 215 -5.47 1.83 -2.56
N ASP A 216 -5.14 1.06 -3.60
CA ASP A 216 -4.84 1.54 -4.95
C ASP A 216 -4.99 0.40 -5.98
N MET A 217 -4.92 0.78 -7.26
CA MET A 217 -5.11 -0.13 -8.39
C MET A 217 -3.92 -1.10 -8.58
N PHE A 218 -2.72 -0.75 -8.12
CA PHE A 218 -1.55 -1.63 -8.24
C PHE A 218 -1.69 -2.83 -7.33
N GLU A 219 -2.12 -2.61 -6.08
CA GLU A 219 -2.35 -3.71 -5.15
C GLU A 219 -3.54 -4.59 -5.59
N PHE A 220 -4.56 -3.98 -6.18
CA PHE A 220 -5.67 -4.71 -6.79
C PHE A 220 -5.21 -5.60 -7.96
N SER A 221 -4.43 -5.03 -8.90
CA SER A 221 -4.01 -5.72 -10.12
C SER A 221 -3.07 -6.90 -9.84
N LYS A 222 -2.28 -6.87 -8.76
CA LYS A 222 -1.42 -8.01 -8.36
C LYS A 222 -2.17 -9.34 -8.25
N LYS A 223 -3.45 -9.33 -7.80
CA LYS A 223 -4.27 -10.55 -7.66
C LYS A 223 -5.35 -10.66 -8.71
N PHE A 224 -5.95 -9.53 -9.08
CA PHE A 224 -7.20 -9.51 -9.84
C PHE A 224 -7.04 -9.05 -11.29
N ALA A 225 -5.83 -8.73 -11.77
CA ALA A 225 -5.61 -8.29 -13.16
C ALA A 225 -6.17 -9.26 -14.22
N ASN A 226 -6.09 -10.57 -13.97
CA ASN A 226 -6.52 -11.62 -14.90
C ASN A 226 -7.83 -12.29 -14.47
N THR A 227 -8.64 -11.63 -13.65
CA THR A 227 -9.86 -12.21 -13.08
C THR A 227 -11.10 -11.42 -13.46
N ASP A 228 -12.28 -12.04 -13.34
CA ASP A 228 -13.57 -11.40 -13.61
C ASP A 228 -14.02 -10.37 -12.54
N TYR A 229 -13.19 -10.12 -11.53
CA TYR A 229 -13.51 -9.17 -10.47
C TYR A 229 -13.29 -7.73 -10.97
N LYS A 230 -14.34 -6.91 -10.85
CA LYS A 230 -14.31 -5.49 -11.19
C LYS A 230 -13.90 -4.66 -9.97
N PRO A 231 -12.99 -3.67 -10.12
CA PRO A 231 -12.61 -2.76 -9.06
C PRO A 231 -13.76 -1.79 -8.76
N THR A 232 -14.32 -1.86 -7.55
CA THR A 232 -15.39 -0.96 -7.09
C THR A 232 -14.89 -0.04 -5.99
N ARG A 233 -15.17 1.26 -6.09
CA ARG A 233 -14.82 2.24 -5.04
C ARG A 233 -15.68 2.00 -3.79
N ALA A 234 -15.03 1.80 -2.65
CA ALA A 234 -15.67 1.61 -1.36
C ALA A 234 -15.15 2.63 -0.35
N SER A 235 -16.04 3.46 0.20
CA SER A 235 -15.72 4.30 1.36
C SER A 235 -15.77 3.47 2.65
N PHE A 236 -15.23 4.01 3.75
CA PHE A 236 -15.30 3.35 5.06
C PHE A 236 -16.76 3.02 5.46
N GLN A 237 -17.71 3.91 5.19
CA GLN A 237 -19.15 3.67 5.45
C GLN A 237 -19.69 2.49 4.62
N SER A 238 -19.23 2.33 3.38
CA SER A 238 -19.61 1.17 2.56
C SER A 238 -19.01 -0.10 3.14
N LEU A 239 -17.76 -0.08 3.62
CA LEU A 239 -17.14 -1.22 4.28
C LEU A 239 -17.92 -1.61 5.54
N GLU A 240 -18.33 -0.64 6.38
CA GLU A 240 -19.13 -0.87 7.59
C GLU A 240 -20.44 -1.62 7.31
N LYS A 241 -21.05 -1.44 6.14
CA LYS A 241 -22.27 -2.19 5.74
C LYS A 241 -22.01 -3.68 5.50
N PHE A 242 -20.79 -4.04 5.07
CA PHE A 242 -20.39 -5.44 4.85
C PHE A 242 -19.80 -6.09 6.13
N MET A 243 -19.35 -5.31 7.11
CA MET A 243 -18.80 -5.77 8.40
C MET A 243 -19.72 -6.66 9.27
N PRO A 244 -21.05 -6.78 9.07
CA PRO A 244 -21.84 -7.81 9.75
C PRO A 244 -21.49 -9.24 9.31
N ASN A 245 -21.03 -9.41 8.07
CA ASN A 245 -20.75 -10.73 7.47
C ASN A 245 -19.28 -11.15 7.59
N TYR A 246 -18.42 -10.29 8.14
CA TYR A 246 -16.97 -10.50 8.25
C TYR A 246 -16.46 -10.07 9.63
N ASP A 247 -15.39 -10.71 10.09
CA ASP A 247 -14.74 -10.44 11.39
C ASP A 247 -13.83 -9.19 11.35
N GLY A 248 -13.57 -8.69 10.14
CA GLY A 248 -12.68 -7.57 9.88
C GLY A 248 -12.46 -7.34 8.38
N PHE A 249 -11.56 -6.42 8.07
CA PHE A 249 -11.04 -6.24 6.71
C PHE A 249 -9.52 -6.28 6.71
N ILE A 250 -8.95 -6.71 5.58
CA ILE A 250 -7.51 -6.73 5.35
C ILE A 250 -7.15 -5.75 4.23
N VAL A 251 -6.28 -4.79 4.54
CA VAL A 251 -5.76 -3.82 3.57
C VAL A 251 -4.54 -4.41 2.88
N ASN A 252 -4.58 -4.44 1.55
CA ASN A 252 -3.50 -4.92 0.67
C ASN A 252 -2.96 -6.30 1.05
N PRO A 253 -3.76 -7.37 0.95
CA PRO A 253 -3.39 -8.72 1.42
C PRO A 253 -2.08 -9.27 0.84
N ASN A 254 -1.71 -8.90 -0.39
CA ASN A 254 -0.47 -9.35 -1.05
C ASN A 254 0.70 -8.39 -0.91
N GLY A 255 0.50 -7.27 -0.20
CA GLY A 255 1.50 -6.23 -0.01
C GLY A 255 1.70 -5.99 1.48
N GLN A 256 1.13 -4.89 1.97
CA GLN A 256 1.23 -4.52 3.37
C GLN A 256 0.52 -5.50 4.33
N GLY A 257 -0.66 -6.01 3.96
CA GLY A 257 -1.39 -7.02 4.73
C GLY A 257 -1.81 -6.57 6.12
N LEU A 258 -2.35 -5.34 6.25
CA LEU A 258 -2.84 -4.84 7.54
C LEU A 258 -4.22 -5.41 7.83
N VAL A 259 -4.35 -6.16 8.92
CA VAL A 259 -5.64 -6.64 9.42
C VAL A 259 -6.23 -5.59 10.36
N VAL A 260 -7.46 -5.18 10.05
CA VAL A 260 -8.27 -4.30 10.89
C VAL A 260 -9.45 -5.11 11.36
N GLU A 261 -9.39 -5.54 12.62
CA GLU A 261 -10.48 -6.28 13.24
C GLU A 261 -11.64 -5.33 13.57
N LYS A 262 -12.86 -5.89 13.54
CA LYS A 262 -14.05 -5.18 14.00
C LYS A 262 -13.84 -4.78 15.46
N ARG A 263 -13.90 -3.48 15.76
CA ARG A 263 -14.07 -3.08 17.17
C ARG A 263 -15.40 -3.63 17.64
N PRO A 264 -15.48 -4.34 18.78
CA PRO A 264 -16.77 -4.57 19.42
C PRO A 264 -17.39 -3.20 19.67
N LYS A 265 -18.66 -3.02 19.26
CA LYS A 265 -19.42 -1.83 19.67
C LYS A 265 -19.39 -1.80 21.20
N PRO A 266 -19.12 -0.65 21.85
CA PRO A 266 -19.37 -0.54 23.27
C PRO A 266 -20.87 -0.72 23.48
N GLU A 267 -21.29 -1.88 23.96
CA GLU A 267 -22.64 -2.04 24.49
C GLU A 267 -22.76 -1.14 25.72
N ASN A 268 -23.64 -0.15 25.59
CA ASN A 268 -24.32 0.61 26.65
C ASN A 268 -23.64 0.65 28.04
N GLY A 269 -23.02 1.80 28.33
CA GLY A 269 -23.18 2.47 29.62
C GLY A 269 -22.47 1.87 30.84
N THR A 270 -21.14 1.99 30.90
CA THR A 270 -20.42 2.23 32.18
C THR A 270 -19.10 2.97 31.89
N PRO A 271 -18.80 4.09 32.56
CA PRO A 271 -17.50 4.73 32.46
C PRO A 271 -16.53 4.03 33.43
N SER A 272 -15.56 3.29 32.87
CA SER A 272 -14.47 2.73 33.66
C SER A 272 -13.14 2.93 32.95
N GLU A 273 -12.33 3.71 33.64
CA GLU A 273 -10.91 3.95 33.50
C GLU A 273 -10.06 2.64 33.60
N GLN A 274 -8.90 2.64 32.92
CA GLN A 274 -7.77 1.69 32.98
C GLN A 274 -7.92 0.27 32.38
N ALA A 275 -7.07 -0.04 31.40
CA ALA A 275 -6.24 -1.26 31.27
C ALA A 275 -5.59 -1.26 29.87
N GLN A 276 -4.30 -0.96 29.75
CA GLN A 276 -3.21 -1.92 29.55
C GLN A 276 -3.37 -2.92 28.39
N PRO A 277 -2.28 -3.16 27.63
CA PRO A 277 -2.31 -3.73 26.30
C PRO A 277 -2.35 -5.25 26.38
N ALA A 278 -3.33 -5.87 25.72
CA ALA A 278 -3.28 -7.30 25.44
C ALA A 278 -2.04 -7.60 24.61
N SER A 279 -1.10 -8.31 25.22
CA SER A 279 -0.06 -9.09 24.59
C SER A 279 -0.67 -10.11 23.62
N ASP A 280 0.06 -10.38 22.53
CA ASP A 280 -0.11 -11.52 21.63
C ASP A 280 -1.39 -11.61 20.80
N SER A 281 -1.42 -10.85 19.69
CA SER A 281 -1.67 -11.40 18.35
C SER A 281 -1.77 -10.26 17.32
N THR A 282 -0.63 -9.70 16.91
CA THR A 282 -0.57 -8.94 15.65
C THR A 282 0.46 -9.60 14.77
N GLN A 283 0.09 -10.76 14.22
CA GLN A 283 0.87 -11.39 13.17
C GLN A 283 0.66 -10.60 11.89
N ALA A 284 1.72 -9.94 11.41
CA ALA A 284 1.82 -9.60 10.00
C ALA A 284 1.77 -10.91 9.22
N ALA A 285 0.71 -11.13 8.45
CA ALA A 285 0.60 -12.31 7.62
C ALA A 285 1.68 -12.28 6.54
N ALA A 286 2.44 -13.38 6.43
CA ALA A 286 3.19 -13.73 5.24
C ALA A 286 2.21 -13.84 4.03
N PRO A 287 2.68 -13.69 2.78
CA PRO A 287 1.80 -13.79 1.62
C PRO A 287 1.11 -15.15 1.61
N ALA A 288 -0.20 -15.15 1.89
CA ALA A 288 -0.99 -16.36 1.93
C ALA A 288 -1.29 -16.81 0.49
N GLU A 289 -0.77 -17.98 0.13
CA GLU A 289 -1.21 -18.73 -1.04
C GLU A 289 -2.73 -18.92 -0.95
N ALA A 290 -3.42 -18.55 -2.02
CA ALA A 290 -4.85 -18.66 -2.13
C ALA A 290 -5.24 -20.12 -2.37
N GLU A 291 -5.53 -20.87 -1.30
CA GLU A 291 -6.23 -22.15 -1.42
C GLU A 291 -7.75 -21.97 -1.28
N LYS A 292 -8.41 -22.27 -2.41
CA LYS A 292 -9.77 -22.78 -2.66
C LYS A 292 -10.95 -22.27 -1.82
N GLU A 293 -11.84 -21.61 -2.58
CA GLU A 293 -13.30 -21.51 -2.45
C GLU A 293 -13.94 -22.29 -1.28
N ALA A 294 -14.40 -21.55 -0.26
CA ALA A 294 -15.48 -21.99 0.61
C ALA A 294 -16.65 -21.02 0.43
N SER A 295 -17.66 -21.52 -0.27
CA SER A 295 -18.95 -20.88 -0.54
C SER A 295 -19.79 -20.81 0.73
N ASN A 296 -19.93 -19.62 1.32
CA ASN A 296 -20.96 -19.40 2.33
C ASN A 296 -22.13 -18.63 1.71
N VAL A 297 -23.17 -19.40 1.38
CA VAL A 297 -24.50 -18.93 1.04
C VAL A 297 -25.12 -18.34 2.30
N ILE A 298 -25.11 -17.01 2.44
CA ILE A 298 -25.95 -16.33 3.44
C ILE A 298 -27.34 -16.20 2.82
N LYS A 299 -28.26 -17.10 3.20
CA LYS A 299 -29.69 -16.92 2.98
C LYS A 299 -30.18 -15.89 4.02
N MET A 300 -30.56 -14.70 3.57
CA MET A 300 -31.37 -13.78 4.38
C MET A 300 -32.81 -13.82 3.87
N SER A 301 -33.65 -14.54 4.57
CA SER A 301 -35.09 -14.31 4.60
C SER A 301 -35.61 -14.86 5.92
N ASP A 302 -35.54 -14.05 6.97
CA ASP A 302 -36.45 -14.10 8.11
C ASP A 302 -36.37 -12.77 8.85
N HIS A 303 -37.20 -11.81 8.43
CA HIS A 303 -37.93 -10.88 9.31
C HIS A 303 -38.84 -9.94 8.50
N ARG A 304 -40.15 -10.27 8.51
CA ARG A 304 -41.38 -9.47 8.28
C ARG A 304 -42.42 -10.46 7.70
N GLU A 305 -43.58 -10.77 8.27
CA GLU A 305 -44.47 -10.19 9.29
C GLU A 305 -45.35 -11.32 9.88
N GLN A 306 -45.44 -11.41 11.20
CA GLN A 306 -46.64 -11.53 12.06
C GLN A 306 -46.24 -11.94 13.48
#